data_AF-A0AAV0FSC2-F1
#
_entry.id   AF-A0AAV0FSC2-F1
#
_cell.length_a   1.000
_cell.length_b   1.000
_cell.length_c   1.000
_cell.angle_alpha   90.00
_cell.angle_beta   90.00
_cell.angle_gamma   90.00
#
_symmetry.space_group_name_H-M   'P 1'
#
loop_
_entity.id
_entity.type
_entity.pdbx_description
1 polymer ?
#
loop_
_entity_poly.entity_id
_entity_poly.type
_entity_poly.pdbx_seq_one_letter_code
_entity_poly.pdbx_strand_id
1 'polypeptide(L)'
;MTSATNTPGYWLNWRFLVSAIWVFAAMVSSALIILRYEGSSKSTNQEGEDQQEKVRTFHKDDVWKTCNESIHPVWLLTYRVIVLLVLLGLLFADAVLHGIGIFYFYTQWTLTLVTFYFGVGSLQSIYGMKSSKDLASEIENSDVESSIGSYAAQIIFQMCSGAVVLTDIVFWLIIYPFLTDSDYQLHFLDVCLHSVNAVFLLGEVALNRLSFPFFRIAYFLLWTCGFVIFQWIIHMCVSMWWPYSFLDLSSPYAPLWYLGVGALHFPCFFVFALIIRAKNYLLSTLVHYNAQHQYRII
;
A
#
# COMPACT_ATOMS: atom_id res chain seq x y z
N MET A 1 6.83 -35.95 5.76
CA MET A 1 5.84 -36.02 4.67
C MET A 1 4.93 -34.82 4.81
N THR A 2 4.90 -33.92 3.83
CA THR A 2 3.98 -32.79 3.81
C THR A 2 2.55 -33.32 3.70
N SER A 3 1.64 -32.80 4.53
CA SER A 3 0.23 -33.19 4.46
C SER A 3 -0.36 -32.77 3.11
N ALA A 4 -1.12 -33.64 2.46
CA ALA A 4 -1.76 -33.33 1.20
C ALA A 4 -2.82 -32.23 1.37
N THR A 5 -2.50 -31.00 0.97
CA THR A 5 -3.35 -29.83 1.23
C THR A 5 -4.62 -29.84 0.40
N ASN A 6 -4.69 -30.61 -0.68
CA ASN A 6 -5.88 -30.75 -1.53
C ASN A 6 -6.91 -31.75 -1.00
N THR A 7 -6.74 -32.26 0.23
CA THR A 7 -7.67 -33.22 0.84
C THR A 7 -8.64 -32.53 1.79
N PRO A 8 -9.92 -32.95 1.88
CA PRO A 8 -10.89 -32.36 2.80
C PRO A 8 -10.45 -32.43 4.27
N GLY A 9 -9.75 -33.50 4.67
CA GLY A 9 -9.25 -33.66 6.03
C GLY A 9 -8.24 -32.59 6.45
N TYR A 10 -7.49 -32.03 5.50
CA TYR A 10 -6.59 -30.92 5.78
C TYR A 10 -7.36 -29.64 6.13
N TRP A 11 -8.53 -29.40 5.54
CA TRP A 11 -9.33 -28.18 5.77
C TRP A 11 -10.40 -28.33 6.86
N LEU A 12 -10.95 -29.52 7.03
CA LEU A 12 -11.95 -29.84 8.05
C LEU A 12 -11.31 -30.03 9.43
N ASN A 13 -10.57 -29.02 9.87
CA ASN A 13 -9.91 -29.00 11.16
C ASN A 13 -10.22 -27.70 11.92
N TRP A 14 -10.16 -27.74 13.24
CA TRP A 14 -10.51 -26.60 14.10
C TRP A 14 -9.56 -25.40 13.92
N ARG A 15 -8.30 -25.64 13.53
CA ARG A 15 -7.28 -24.60 13.33
C ARG A 15 -7.62 -23.77 12.11
N PHE A 16 -8.04 -24.41 11.02
CA PHE A 16 -8.58 -23.71 9.86
C PHE A 16 -9.83 -22.92 10.24
N LEU A 17 -10.79 -23.53 10.96
CA LEU A 17 -12.01 -22.83 11.36
C LEU A 17 -11.71 -21.55 12.15
N VAL A 18 -10.81 -21.61 13.15
CA VAL A 18 -10.43 -20.42 13.93
C VAL A 18 -9.67 -19.40 13.07
N SER A 19 -8.75 -19.85 12.21
CA SER A 19 -8.01 -18.95 11.30
C SER A 19 -8.95 -18.27 10.29
N ALA A 20 -9.94 -19.00 9.77
CA ALA A 20 -11.00 -18.50 8.91
C ALA A 20 -11.84 -17.44 9.62
N ILE A 21 -12.22 -17.67 10.89
CA ILE A 21 -12.94 -16.67 11.69
C ILE A 21 -12.13 -15.37 11.80
N TRP A 22 -10.82 -15.44 12.06
CA TRP A 22 -9.98 -14.23 12.11
C TRP A 22 -9.94 -13.47 10.79
N VAL A 23 -9.73 -14.18 9.67
CA VAL A 23 -9.67 -13.56 8.34
C VAL A 23 -11.01 -12.94 7.96
N PHE A 24 -12.12 -13.67 8.11
CA PHE A 24 -13.44 -13.14 7.78
C PHE A 24 -13.87 -12.01 8.72
N ALA A 25 -13.52 -12.05 10.01
CA ALA A 25 -13.76 -10.94 10.92
C ALA A 25 -12.97 -9.69 10.51
N ALA A 26 -11.72 -9.85 10.08
CA ALA A 26 -10.91 -8.75 9.54
C ALA A 26 -11.52 -8.17 8.24
N MET A 27 -12.02 -9.01 7.34
CA MET A 27 -12.69 -8.56 6.13
C MET A 27 -14.00 -7.80 6.43
N VAL A 28 -14.85 -8.34 7.31
CA VAL A 28 -16.12 -7.72 7.69
C VAL A 28 -15.85 -6.39 8.40
N SER A 29 -14.93 -6.35 9.36
CA SER A 29 -14.57 -5.09 10.04
C SER A 29 -14.01 -4.05 9.06
N SER A 30 -13.16 -4.45 8.11
CA SER A 30 -12.64 -3.57 7.06
C SER A 30 -13.76 -3.03 6.17
N ALA A 31 -14.69 -3.89 5.74
CA ALA A 31 -15.85 -3.48 4.96
C ALA A 31 -16.74 -2.51 5.74
N LEU A 32 -17.00 -2.76 7.02
CA LEU A 32 -17.77 -1.85 7.88
C LEU A 32 -17.09 -0.49 8.06
N ILE A 33 -15.76 -0.47 8.23
CA ILE A 33 -14.98 0.78 8.31
C ILE A 33 -15.12 1.55 6.99
N ILE A 34 -14.92 0.91 5.84
CA ILE A 34 -15.04 1.55 4.53
C ILE A 34 -16.47 2.10 4.35
N LEU A 35 -17.50 1.29 4.62
CA LEU A 35 -18.89 1.72 4.52
C LEU A 35 -19.22 2.88 5.47
N ARG A 36 -18.64 2.89 6.67
CA ARG A 36 -18.86 3.97 7.64
C ARG A 36 -18.20 5.28 7.20
N TYR A 37 -16.95 5.24 6.73
CA TYR A 37 -16.21 6.45 6.37
C TYR A 37 -16.52 6.96 4.97
N GLU A 38 -16.92 6.09 4.04
CA GLU A 38 -17.16 6.43 2.63
C GLU A 38 -18.64 6.37 2.25
N GLY A 39 -19.41 5.46 2.85
CA GLY A 39 -20.86 5.34 2.62
C GLY A 39 -21.69 6.36 3.38
N SER A 40 -21.29 6.74 4.60
CA SER A 40 -21.99 7.76 5.41
C SER A 40 -21.94 9.17 4.79
N SER A 41 -21.06 9.39 3.81
CA SER A 41 -20.98 10.66 3.06
C SER A 41 -22.22 10.96 2.23
N LYS A 42 -23.05 9.96 1.88
CA LYS A 42 -24.22 10.15 1.02
C LYS A 42 -25.53 10.46 1.76
N SER A 43 -25.59 10.30 3.09
CA SER A 43 -26.87 10.39 3.82
C SER A 43 -27.00 11.56 4.80
N THR A 44 -26.01 12.46 4.90
CA THR A 44 -26.06 13.53 5.91
C THR A 44 -25.44 14.83 5.39
N ASN A 45 -26.32 15.76 5.01
CA ASN A 45 -26.22 17.24 5.02
C ASN A 45 -25.64 18.00 3.81
N GLN A 46 -26.53 18.76 3.16
CA GLN A 46 -26.27 19.85 2.20
C GLN A 46 -25.40 21.00 2.76
N GLU A 47 -25.22 21.13 4.08
CA GLU A 47 -24.27 22.10 4.69
C GLU A 47 -22.84 21.53 4.83
N GLY A 48 -22.69 20.21 4.76
CA GLY A 48 -21.39 19.52 4.78
C GLY A 48 -20.80 19.27 3.39
N GLU A 49 -21.61 19.41 2.33
CA GLU A 49 -21.19 19.22 0.95
C GLU A 49 -20.10 20.22 0.55
N ASP A 50 -20.21 21.51 0.89
CA ASP A 50 -19.17 22.52 0.59
C ASP A 50 -17.83 22.21 1.28
N GLN A 51 -17.84 21.75 2.54
CA GLN A 51 -16.61 21.41 3.25
C GLN A 51 -16.01 20.10 2.75
N GLN A 52 -16.85 19.11 2.41
CA GLN A 52 -16.40 17.82 1.92
C GLN A 52 -15.93 17.88 0.46
N GLU A 53 -16.58 18.68 -0.37
CA GLU A 53 -16.16 19.01 -1.73
C GLU A 53 -14.84 19.78 -1.67
N LYS A 54 -14.66 20.71 -0.72
CA LYS A 54 -13.38 21.38 -0.47
C LYS A 54 -12.28 20.42 -0.02
N VAL A 55 -12.57 19.46 0.87
CA VAL A 55 -11.59 18.43 1.29
C VAL A 55 -11.26 17.47 0.14
N ARG A 56 -12.25 17.07 -0.67
CA ARG A 56 -12.05 16.22 -1.86
C ARG A 56 -11.27 16.93 -2.96
N THR A 57 -11.54 18.21 -3.21
CA THR A 57 -10.79 19.05 -4.18
C THR A 57 -9.36 19.28 -3.71
N PHE A 58 -9.13 19.55 -2.41
CA PHE A 58 -7.78 19.56 -1.85
C PHE A 58 -7.06 18.20 -2.02
N HIS A 59 -7.74 17.08 -1.71
CA HIS A 59 -7.19 15.75 -1.89
C HIS A 59 -6.89 15.40 -3.37
N LYS A 60 -7.69 15.88 -4.30
CA LYS A 60 -7.50 15.72 -5.75
C LYS A 60 -6.21 16.41 -6.22
N ASP A 61 -5.96 17.60 -5.70
CA ASP A 61 -4.78 18.39 -6.03
C ASP A 61 -3.49 17.87 -5.37
N ASP A 62 -3.59 17.25 -4.20
CA ASP A 62 -2.44 16.77 -3.42
C ASP A 62 -1.68 15.61 -4.08
N VAL A 63 -2.30 14.89 -5.02
CA VAL A 63 -1.70 13.72 -5.69
C VAL A 63 -0.62 14.09 -6.68
N TRP A 64 -0.73 15.23 -7.37
CA TRP A 64 0.23 15.64 -8.40
C TRP A 64 1.02 16.90 -8.04
N LYS A 65 0.67 17.58 -6.94
CA LYS A 65 1.42 18.71 -6.40
C LYS A 65 2.58 18.26 -5.51
N THR A 66 3.63 19.07 -5.53
CA THR A 66 4.84 18.89 -4.73
C THR A 66 4.68 19.49 -3.33
N CYS A 67 5.41 18.95 -2.34
CA CYS A 67 5.44 19.47 -0.97
C CYS A 67 5.79 20.96 -0.87
N ASN A 68 6.63 21.41 -1.79
CA ASN A 68 7.16 22.77 -1.81
C ASN A 68 6.74 23.41 -3.12
N GLU A 69 6.08 24.58 -3.02
CA GLU A 69 5.56 25.33 -4.17
C GLU A 69 6.68 25.81 -5.11
N SER A 70 7.93 25.86 -4.62
CA SER A 70 9.10 26.18 -5.45
C SER A 70 9.57 25.02 -6.34
N ILE A 71 9.14 23.78 -6.06
CA ILE A 71 9.55 22.60 -6.86
C ILE A 71 8.53 22.39 -7.97
N HIS A 72 8.97 22.53 -9.21
CA HIS A 72 8.12 22.32 -10.38
C HIS A 72 7.55 20.88 -10.40
N PRO A 73 6.23 20.68 -10.64
CA PRO A 73 5.58 19.36 -10.62
C PRO A 73 6.21 18.30 -11.54
N VAL A 74 6.94 18.75 -12.58
CA VAL A 74 7.73 17.86 -13.46
C VAL A 74 8.74 17.01 -12.69
N TRP A 75 9.36 17.51 -11.62
CA TRP A 75 10.32 16.72 -10.84
C TRP A 75 9.66 15.51 -10.15
N LEU A 76 8.43 15.69 -9.64
CA LEU A 76 7.65 14.59 -9.08
C LEU A 76 7.29 13.56 -10.17
N LEU A 77 6.90 14.03 -11.36
CA LEU A 77 6.67 13.12 -12.50
C LEU A 77 7.93 12.36 -12.90
N THR A 78 9.06 13.05 -13.06
CA THR A 78 10.34 12.45 -13.43
C THR A 78 10.74 11.38 -12.41
N TYR A 79 10.61 11.69 -11.12
CA TYR A 79 10.83 10.71 -10.06
C TYR A 79 9.94 9.47 -10.21
N ARG A 80 8.63 9.66 -10.35
CA ARG A 80 7.66 8.56 -10.49
C ARG A 80 7.95 7.68 -11.71
N VAL A 81 8.31 8.27 -12.85
CA VAL A 81 8.65 7.54 -14.07
C VAL A 81 9.94 6.75 -13.91
N ILE A 82 11.00 7.34 -13.31
CA ILE A 82 12.24 6.62 -13.06
C ILE A 82 11.99 5.42 -12.14
N VAL A 83 11.26 5.63 -11.03
CA VAL A 83 10.91 4.56 -10.10
C VAL A 83 10.07 3.48 -10.79
N LEU A 84 9.08 3.86 -11.59
CA LEU A 84 8.26 2.93 -12.37
C LEU A 84 9.11 2.04 -13.28
N LEU A 85 10.07 2.62 -14.00
CA LEU A 85 10.97 1.87 -14.89
C LEU A 85 11.86 0.91 -14.10
N VAL A 86 12.40 1.33 -12.96
CA VAL A 86 13.22 0.46 -12.10
C VAL A 86 12.38 -0.70 -11.56
N LEU A 87 11.19 -0.42 -11.04
CA LEU A 87 10.29 -1.45 -10.47
C LEU A 87 9.80 -2.44 -11.54
N LEU A 88 9.45 -1.97 -12.73
CA LEU A 88 9.13 -2.84 -13.87
C LEU A 88 10.33 -3.70 -14.26
N GLY A 89 11.53 -3.12 -14.27
CA GLY A 89 12.77 -3.86 -14.51
C GLY A 89 13.02 -4.95 -13.49
N LEU A 90 12.80 -4.67 -12.20
CA LEU A 90 12.91 -5.65 -11.11
C LEU A 90 11.88 -6.78 -11.25
N LEU A 91 10.60 -6.45 -11.49
CA LEU A 91 9.55 -7.44 -11.74
C LEU A 91 9.87 -8.34 -12.93
N PHE A 92 10.33 -7.74 -14.04
CA PHE A 92 10.68 -8.48 -15.23
C PHE A 92 11.89 -9.38 -15.00
N ALA A 93 12.96 -8.86 -14.37
CA ALA A 93 14.14 -9.65 -14.05
C ALA A 93 13.79 -10.84 -13.15
N ASP A 94 12.96 -10.62 -12.12
CA ASP A 94 12.55 -11.67 -11.21
C ASP A 94 11.71 -12.75 -11.92
N ALA A 95 10.75 -12.32 -12.76
CA ALA A 95 9.93 -13.23 -13.56
C ALA A 95 10.75 -14.04 -14.58
N VAL A 96 11.83 -13.48 -15.13
CA VAL A 96 12.74 -14.20 -16.04
C VAL A 96 13.63 -15.18 -15.30
N LEU A 97 14.15 -14.80 -14.13
CA LEU A 97 15.10 -15.62 -13.36
C LEU A 97 14.41 -16.78 -12.64
N HIS A 98 13.23 -16.55 -12.09
CA HIS A 98 12.52 -17.51 -11.23
C HIS A 98 11.21 -18.02 -11.84
N GLY A 99 10.81 -17.50 -13.01
CA GLY A 99 9.59 -17.87 -13.72
C GLY A 99 8.34 -17.16 -13.19
N ILE A 100 7.21 -17.32 -13.89
CA ILE A 100 5.93 -16.68 -13.52
C ILE A 100 5.34 -17.20 -12.19
N GLY A 101 5.85 -18.33 -11.70
CA GLY A 101 5.42 -18.92 -10.43
C GLY A 101 5.73 -18.05 -9.20
N ILE A 102 6.61 -17.05 -9.31
CA ILE A 102 6.93 -16.13 -8.21
C ILE A 102 5.73 -15.32 -7.72
N PHE A 103 4.71 -15.09 -8.55
CA PHE A 103 3.47 -14.41 -8.13
C PHE A 103 2.67 -15.20 -7.09
N TYR A 104 3.15 -16.39 -6.72
CA TYR A 104 2.74 -17.12 -5.54
C TYR A 104 3.13 -16.44 -4.22
N PHE A 105 4.17 -15.60 -4.18
CA PHE A 105 4.62 -14.95 -2.94
C PHE A 105 3.98 -13.56 -2.74
N TYR A 106 3.73 -13.20 -1.48
CA TYR A 106 3.16 -11.90 -1.10
C TYR A 106 4.10 -10.73 -1.43
N THR A 107 5.42 -10.97 -1.39
CA THR A 107 6.42 -9.98 -1.81
C THR A 107 6.19 -9.53 -3.26
N GLN A 108 5.84 -10.45 -4.15
CA GLN A 108 5.56 -10.12 -5.56
C GLN A 108 4.25 -9.37 -5.73
N TRP A 109 3.22 -9.73 -4.96
CA TRP A 109 1.97 -8.96 -4.91
C TRP A 109 2.24 -7.52 -4.47
N THR A 110 3.10 -7.35 -3.45
CA THR A 110 3.48 -6.02 -2.93
C THR A 110 4.28 -5.23 -3.97
N LEU A 111 5.30 -5.82 -4.59
CA LEU A 111 6.07 -5.17 -5.65
C LEU A 111 5.18 -4.76 -6.83
N THR A 112 4.27 -5.63 -7.24
CA THR A 112 3.30 -5.35 -8.31
C THR A 112 2.37 -4.20 -7.94
N LEU A 113 1.87 -4.16 -6.70
CA LEU A 113 1.03 -3.09 -6.19
C LEU A 113 1.77 -1.74 -6.17
N VAL A 114 3.04 -1.72 -5.72
CA VAL A 114 3.89 -0.51 -5.72
C VAL A 114 4.16 -0.05 -7.16
N THR A 115 4.44 -0.98 -8.07
CA THR A 115 4.64 -0.67 -9.48
C THR A 115 3.37 -0.06 -10.09
N PHE A 116 2.22 -0.66 -9.79
CA PHE A 116 0.93 -0.16 -10.23
C PHE A 116 0.65 1.24 -9.68
N TYR A 117 0.96 1.50 -8.41
CA TYR A 117 0.88 2.82 -7.80
C TYR A 117 1.69 3.86 -8.58
N PHE A 118 2.97 3.59 -8.87
CA PHE A 118 3.81 4.54 -9.61
C PHE A 118 3.33 4.75 -11.06
N GLY A 119 2.69 3.74 -11.66
CA GLY A 119 1.99 3.87 -12.94
C GLY A 119 0.81 4.84 -12.86
N VAL A 120 -0.12 4.59 -11.93
CA VAL A 120 -1.30 5.45 -11.71
C VAL A 120 -0.88 6.85 -11.29
N GLY A 121 0.09 7.00 -10.37
CA GLY A 121 0.62 8.28 -9.92
C GLY A 121 1.28 9.08 -11.05
N SER A 122 1.97 8.42 -11.98
CA SER A 122 2.53 9.08 -13.17
C SER A 122 1.42 9.61 -14.08
N LEU A 123 0.37 8.82 -14.31
CA LEU A 123 -0.81 9.25 -15.07
C LEU A 123 -1.47 10.46 -14.41
N GLN A 124 -1.72 10.41 -13.10
CA GLN A 124 -2.30 11.54 -12.36
C GLN A 124 -1.42 12.80 -12.41
N SER A 125 -0.09 12.66 -12.34
CA SER A 125 0.84 13.78 -12.53
C SER A 125 0.71 14.42 -13.92
N ILE A 126 0.56 13.62 -14.98
CA ILE A 126 0.39 14.11 -16.35
C ILE A 126 -0.95 14.83 -16.50
N TYR A 127 -2.05 14.22 -16.02
CA TYR A 127 -3.38 14.81 -16.09
C TYR A 127 -3.46 16.13 -15.31
N GLY A 128 -2.93 16.18 -14.08
CA GLY A 128 -2.91 17.40 -13.27
C GLY A 128 -2.13 18.54 -13.91
N MET A 129 -0.96 18.25 -14.50
CA MET A 129 -0.18 19.27 -15.21
C MET A 129 -0.84 19.76 -16.51
N LYS A 130 -1.56 18.89 -17.22
CA LYS A 130 -2.29 19.28 -18.44
C LYS A 130 -3.50 20.16 -18.08
N SER A 131 -4.29 19.75 -17.10
CA SER A 131 -5.43 20.52 -16.58
C SER A 131 -5.00 21.90 -16.04
N SER A 132 -3.85 21.99 -15.36
CA SER A 132 -3.31 23.27 -14.88
C SER A 132 -2.87 24.24 -15.99
N LYS A 133 -2.57 23.75 -17.20
CA LYS A 133 -2.14 24.57 -18.35
C LYS A 133 -3.32 24.96 -19.24
N ASP A 134 -4.29 24.08 -19.38
CA ASP A 134 -5.46 24.27 -20.21
C ASP A 134 -6.59 24.96 -19.41
N LEU A 135 -6.38 26.22 -19.01
CA LEU A 135 -7.46 27.03 -18.44
C LEU A 135 -8.36 27.59 -19.57
N ALA A 136 -9.15 26.72 -20.20
CA ALA A 136 -10.46 27.00 -20.81
C ALA A 136 -10.99 25.74 -21.56
N SER A 137 -12.27 25.42 -21.29
CA SER A 137 -13.18 24.57 -22.09
C SER A 137 -12.89 23.06 -22.23
N GLU A 138 -13.12 22.27 -21.17
CA GLU A 138 -13.64 20.87 -21.22
C GLU A 138 -13.92 20.33 -19.79
N ILE A 139 -14.60 21.13 -18.97
CA ILE A 139 -14.47 21.08 -17.49
C ILE A 139 -15.25 19.93 -16.82
N GLU A 140 -16.33 19.40 -17.38
CA GLU A 140 -17.19 18.51 -16.56
C GLU A 140 -16.77 17.03 -16.55
N ASN A 141 -16.39 16.45 -17.70
CA ASN A 141 -16.01 15.02 -17.77
C ASN A 141 -14.56 14.75 -17.32
N SER A 142 -13.65 15.69 -17.59
CA SER A 142 -12.24 15.57 -17.17
C SER A 142 -12.08 15.71 -15.64
N ASP A 143 -12.99 16.42 -14.98
CA ASP A 143 -12.95 16.62 -13.54
C ASP A 143 -13.39 15.40 -12.73
N VAL A 144 -14.34 14.61 -13.24
CA VAL A 144 -14.80 13.39 -12.59
C VAL A 144 -13.77 12.27 -12.70
N GLU A 145 -13.17 12.08 -13.88
CA GLU A 145 -12.16 11.04 -14.10
C GLU A 145 -10.86 11.31 -13.31
N SER A 146 -10.41 12.57 -13.27
CA SER A 146 -9.26 12.97 -12.43
C SER A 146 -9.55 12.84 -10.93
N SER A 147 -10.80 13.04 -10.49
CA SER A 147 -11.23 12.84 -9.11
C SER A 147 -11.18 11.37 -8.68
N ILE A 148 -11.71 10.47 -9.51
CA ILE A 148 -11.68 9.01 -9.26
C ILE A 148 -10.23 8.50 -9.27
N GLY A 149 -9.44 8.93 -10.25
CA GLY A 149 -8.04 8.54 -10.37
C GLY A 149 -7.18 8.99 -9.20
N SER A 150 -7.37 10.23 -8.72
CA SER A 150 -6.70 10.75 -7.53
C SER A 150 -7.10 9.98 -6.27
N TYR A 151 -8.39 9.68 -6.12
CA TYR A 151 -8.90 8.90 -5.00
C TYR A 151 -8.31 7.48 -4.98
N ALA A 152 -8.30 6.80 -6.14
CA ALA A 152 -7.70 5.48 -6.31
C ALA A 152 -6.19 5.51 -6.01
N ALA A 153 -5.46 6.50 -6.54
CA ALA A 153 -4.03 6.65 -6.27
C ALA A 153 -3.74 6.76 -4.77
N GLN A 154 -4.56 7.49 -4.01
CA GLN A 154 -4.39 7.59 -2.57
C GLN A 154 -4.68 6.27 -1.84
N ILE A 155 -5.70 5.52 -2.24
CA ILE A 155 -5.99 4.20 -1.64
C ILE A 155 -4.81 3.25 -1.90
N ILE A 156 -4.38 3.16 -3.17
CA ILE A 156 -3.28 2.28 -3.57
C ILE A 156 -1.99 2.67 -2.83
N PHE A 157 -1.69 3.97 -2.71
CA PHE A 157 -0.53 4.46 -1.96
C PHE A 157 -0.50 3.96 -0.51
N GLN A 158 -1.65 3.98 0.16
CA GLN A 158 -1.75 3.58 1.56
C GLN A 158 -1.70 2.08 1.74
N MET A 159 -2.28 1.33 0.79
CA MET A 159 -2.09 -0.12 0.72
C MET A 159 -0.60 -0.46 0.52
N CYS A 160 0.10 0.23 -0.39
CA CYS A 160 1.54 0.07 -0.62
C CYS A 160 2.34 0.35 0.64
N SER A 161 2.05 1.47 1.31
CA SER A 161 2.75 1.90 2.53
C SER A 161 2.68 0.84 3.63
N GLY A 162 1.49 0.26 3.85
CA GLY A 162 1.32 -0.83 4.81
C GLY A 162 1.99 -2.13 4.35
N ALA A 163 1.78 -2.52 3.09
CA ALA A 163 2.27 -3.79 2.55
C ALA A 163 3.80 -3.85 2.52
N VAL A 164 4.49 -2.77 2.12
CA VAL A 164 5.95 -2.71 2.08
C VAL A 164 6.55 -2.81 3.49
N VAL A 165 6.02 -2.08 4.47
CA VAL A 165 6.53 -2.20 5.85
C VAL A 165 6.27 -3.60 6.40
N LEU A 166 5.12 -4.20 6.08
CA LEU A 166 4.83 -5.57 6.47
C LEU A 166 5.81 -6.57 5.85
N THR A 167 6.06 -6.50 4.53
CA THR A 167 7.00 -7.40 3.86
C THR A 167 8.42 -7.25 4.41
N ASP A 168 8.86 -6.03 4.67
CA ASP A 168 10.21 -5.75 5.12
C ASP A 168 10.38 -6.21 6.58
N ILE A 169 9.42 -5.90 7.47
CA ILE A 169 9.46 -6.36 8.86
C ILE A 169 9.42 -7.87 8.95
N VAL A 170 8.50 -8.52 8.23
CA VAL A 170 8.39 -9.99 8.27
C VAL A 170 9.65 -10.63 7.69
N PHE A 171 10.21 -10.10 6.61
CA PHE A 171 11.44 -10.65 6.04
C PHE A 171 12.63 -10.48 6.99
N TRP A 172 12.94 -9.24 7.38
CA TRP A 172 14.17 -8.94 8.14
C TRP A 172 14.13 -9.36 9.60
N LEU A 173 12.95 -9.35 10.25
CA LEU A 173 12.84 -9.64 11.67
C LEU A 173 12.32 -11.04 11.98
N ILE A 174 11.72 -11.74 11.01
CA ILE A 174 11.14 -13.07 11.23
C ILE A 174 11.76 -14.11 10.29
N ILE A 175 11.63 -13.92 8.97
CA ILE A 175 12.02 -14.96 8.00
C ILE A 175 13.54 -15.14 7.99
N TYR A 176 14.29 -14.09 7.65
CA TYR A 176 15.73 -14.15 7.49
C TYR A 176 16.48 -14.64 8.74
N PRO A 177 16.20 -14.15 9.96
CA PRO A 177 16.93 -14.60 11.15
C PRO A 177 16.48 -15.95 11.73
N PHE A 178 15.22 -16.39 11.53
CA PHE A 178 14.67 -17.53 12.25
C PHE A 178 14.10 -18.66 11.38
N LEU A 179 13.69 -18.38 10.15
CA LEU A 179 12.99 -19.34 9.29
C LEU A 179 13.76 -19.71 8.02
N THR A 180 14.86 -19.02 7.76
CA THR A 180 15.75 -19.28 6.65
C THR A 180 16.84 -20.29 7.05
N ASP A 181 17.23 -21.17 6.13
CA ASP A 181 18.28 -22.16 6.36
C ASP A 181 19.65 -21.49 6.63
N SER A 182 20.51 -22.14 7.42
CA SER A 182 21.84 -21.60 7.78
C SER A 182 22.73 -21.29 6.58
N ASP A 183 22.50 -21.99 5.47
CA ASP A 183 23.33 -21.90 4.26
C ASP A 183 22.74 -20.93 3.22
N TYR A 184 21.59 -20.32 3.51
CA TYR A 184 20.95 -19.37 2.61
C TYR A 184 21.84 -18.14 2.41
N GLN A 185 22.08 -17.81 1.15
CA GLN A 185 22.81 -16.63 0.75
C GLN A 185 21.81 -15.55 0.37
N LEU A 186 21.91 -14.40 1.03
CA LEU A 186 21.09 -13.24 0.72
C LEU A 186 21.47 -12.70 -0.66
N HIS A 187 20.63 -12.91 -1.68
CA HIS A 187 20.91 -12.40 -3.01
C HIS A 187 20.51 -10.93 -3.14
N PHE A 188 21.17 -10.22 -4.05
CA PHE A 188 20.91 -8.80 -4.30
C PHE A 188 19.43 -8.52 -4.63
N LEU A 189 18.79 -9.41 -5.39
CA LEU A 189 17.39 -9.26 -5.75
C LEU A 189 16.47 -9.35 -4.52
N ASP A 190 16.75 -10.24 -3.56
CA ASP A 190 15.99 -10.34 -2.32
C ASP A 190 16.05 -9.04 -1.53
N VAL A 191 17.25 -8.44 -1.41
CA VAL A 191 17.43 -7.14 -0.76
C VAL A 191 16.64 -6.04 -1.48
N CYS A 192 16.65 -6.04 -2.82
CA CYS A 192 15.85 -5.09 -3.60
C CYS A 192 14.35 -5.24 -3.31
N LEU A 193 13.84 -6.47 -3.31
CA LEU A 193 12.43 -6.77 -3.06
C LEU A 193 11.96 -6.37 -1.65
N HIS A 194 12.86 -6.41 -0.67
CA HIS A 194 12.57 -6.23 0.76
C HIS A 194 13.11 -4.92 1.37
N SER A 195 13.59 -3.96 0.56
CA SER A 195 14.07 -2.66 1.08
C SER A 195 13.98 -1.51 0.08
N VAL A 196 14.23 -1.76 -1.21
CA VAL A 196 14.24 -0.69 -2.22
C VAL A 196 12.83 -0.10 -2.42
N ASN A 197 11.79 -0.92 -2.29
CA ASN A 197 10.39 -0.48 -2.32
C ASN A 197 10.08 0.58 -1.24
N ALA A 198 10.60 0.39 -0.02
CA ALA A 198 10.42 1.33 1.08
C ALA A 198 11.13 2.66 0.78
N VAL A 199 12.36 2.61 0.25
CA VAL A 199 13.10 3.80 -0.15
C VAL A 199 12.33 4.60 -1.21
N PHE A 200 11.76 3.92 -2.21
CA PHE A 200 10.97 4.60 -3.24
C PHE A 200 9.68 5.22 -2.71
N LEU A 201 8.96 4.55 -1.81
CA LEU A 201 7.79 5.15 -1.16
C LEU A 201 8.15 6.32 -0.23
N LEU A 202 9.30 6.26 0.44
CA LEU A 202 9.79 7.38 1.25
C LEU A 202 10.16 8.60 0.40
N GLY A 203 10.82 8.39 -0.74
CA GLY A 203 11.10 9.47 -1.69
C GLY A 203 9.81 10.08 -2.27
N GLU A 204 8.81 9.24 -2.53
CA GLU A 204 7.47 9.68 -2.95
C GLU A 204 6.81 10.55 -1.87
N VAL A 205 6.83 10.11 -0.60
CA VAL A 205 6.36 10.91 0.55
C VAL A 205 7.15 12.21 0.67
N ALA A 206 8.47 12.20 0.46
CA ALA A 206 9.28 13.40 0.57
C ALA A 206 8.91 14.46 -0.49
N LEU A 207 8.44 14.04 -1.66
CA LEU A 207 8.15 14.92 -2.79
C LEU A 207 6.66 15.33 -2.89
N ASN A 208 5.71 14.51 -2.45
CA ASN A 208 4.26 14.73 -2.63
C ASN A 208 3.53 15.30 -1.40
N ARG A 209 2.30 15.83 -1.54
CA ARG A 209 1.48 16.26 -0.38
C ARG A 209 0.40 15.26 0.04
N LEU A 210 0.60 13.97 -0.24
CA LEU A 210 -0.45 12.98 -0.03
C LEU A 210 -0.94 12.92 1.42
N SER A 211 -2.26 12.90 1.56
CA SER A 211 -2.92 12.67 2.83
C SER A 211 -2.87 11.19 3.23
N PHE A 212 -2.83 10.96 4.54
CA PHE A 212 -2.81 9.60 5.11
C PHE A 212 -3.92 9.40 6.16
N PRO A 213 -5.20 9.44 5.76
CA PRO A 213 -6.31 9.09 6.65
C PRO A 213 -6.18 7.67 7.20
N PHE A 214 -6.26 7.53 8.53
CA PHE A 214 -6.00 6.26 9.20
C PHE A 214 -7.02 5.15 8.87
N PHE A 215 -8.27 5.51 8.60
CA PHE A 215 -9.35 4.52 8.35
C PHE A 215 -9.09 3.61 7.14
N ARG A 216 -8.26 4.08 6.19
CA ARG A 216 -7.90 3.35 4.98
C ARG A 216 -6.94 2.17 5.23
N ILE A 217 -6.49 1.96 6.47
CA ILE A 217 -5.93 0.66 6.91
C ILE A 217 -6.83 -0.52 6.54
N ALA A 218 -8.14 -0.30 6.46
CA ALA A 218 -9.11 -1.29 5.99
C ALA A 218 -8.78 -1.85 4.59
N TYR A 219 -8.33 -1.03 3.64
CA TYR A 219 -7.93 -1.50 2.32
C TYR A 219 -6.68 -2.36 2.35
N PHE A 220 -5.72 -1.99 3.20
CA PHE A 220 -4.52 -2.79 3.42
C PHE A 220 -4.86 -4.15 4.04
N LEU A 221 -5.74 -4.20 5.03
CA LEU A 221 -6.23 -5.46 5.61
C LEU A 221 -6.94 -6.32 4.57
N LEU A 222 -7.79 -5.73 3.71
CA LEU A 222 -8.48 -6.44 2.63
C LEU A 222 -7.50 -7.01 1.60
N TRP A 223 -6.43 -6.27 1.27
CA TRP A 223 -5.38 -6.74 0.37
C TRP A 223 -4.72 -8.02 0.90
N THR A 224 -4.32 -8.02 2.17
CA THR A 224 -3.69 -9.20 2.79
C THR A 224 -4.68 -10.35 2.93
N CYS A 225 -5.94 -10.08 3.30
CA CYS A 225 -6.97 -11.12 3.34
C CYS A 225 -7.21 -11.73 1.95
N GLY A 226 -7.19 -10.91 0.90
CA GLY A 226 -7.29 -11.36 -0.48
C GLY A 226 -6.14 -12.31 -0.86
N PHE A 227 -4.91 -11.98 -0.47
CA PHE A 227 -3.77 -12.89 -0.65
C PHE A 227 -3.95 -14.21 0.12
N VAL A 228 -4.40 -14.16 1.38
CA VAL A 228 -4.65 -15.37 2.19
C VAL A 228 -5.71 -16.27 1.54
N ILE A 229 -6.80 -15.69 1.04
CA ILE A 229 -7.85 -16.45 0.33
C ILE A 229 -7.30 -17.05 -0.97
N PHE A 230 -6.52 -16.28 -1.73
CA PHE A 230 -5.84 -16.78 -2.93
C PHE A 230 -4.97 -18.00 -2.61
N GLN A 231 -4.18 -17.94 -1.54
CA GLN A 231 -3.38 -19.07 -1.08
C GLN A 231 -4.25 -20.27 -0.71
N TRP A 232 -5.33 -20.05 0.04
CA TRP A 232 -6.23 -21.14 0.41
C TRP A 232 -6.83 -21.84 -0.79
N ILE A 233 -7.30 -21.08 -1.79
CA ILE A 233 -7.86 -21.62 -3.02
C ILE A 233 -6.82 -22.47 -3.76
N ILE A 234 -5.59 -21.96 -3.94
CA ILE A 234 -4.52 -22.73 -4.60
C ILE A 234 -4.25 -24.05 -3.87
N HIS A 235 -4.11 -24.02 -2.54
CA HIS A 235 -3.82 -25.22 -1.76
C HIS A 235 -4.97 -26.22 -1.71
N MET A 236 -6.22 -25.76 -1.84
CA MET A 236 -7.39 -26.64 -2.01
C MET A 236 -7.36 -27.33 -3.38
N CYS A 237 -6.94 -26.63 -4.43
CA CYS A 237 -6.91 -27.16 -5.80
C CYS A 237 -5.69 -28.05 -6.06
N VAL A 238 -4.52 -27.68 -5.54
CA VAL A 238 -3.22 -28.30 -5.82
C VAL A 238 -2.48 -28.52 -4.51
N SER A 239 -2.03 -29.76 -4.28
CA SER A 239 -1.20 -30.06 -3.12
C SER A 239 0.23 -29.58 -3.35
N MET A 240 0.61 -28.49 -2.68
CA MET A 240 1.95 -27.91 -2.75
C MET A 240 2.41 -27.41 -1.39
N TRP A 241 3.68 -27.00 -1.31
CA TRP A 241 4.29 -26.45 -0.10
C TRP A 241 3.83 -24.99 0.11
N TRP A 242 3.68 -24.53 1.36
CA TRP A 242 3.22 -23.17 1.66
C TRP A 242 4.33 -22.14 1.44
N PRO A 243 4.04 -20.95 0.86
CA PRO A 243 5.07 -19.95 0.60
C PRO A 243 5.68 -19.42 1.89
N TYR A 244 4.90 -19.47 2.97
CA TYR A 244 5.26 -19.03 4.30
C TYR A 244 4.81 -20.06 5.33
N SER A 245 5.72 -20.49 6.21
CA SER A 245 5.45 -21.48 7.25
C SER A 245 4.33 -21.05 8.22
N PHE A 246 4.19 -19.75 8.47
CA PHE A 246 3.13 -19.20 9.32
C PHE A 246 1.73 -19.23 8.68
N LEU A 247 1.60 -19.56 7.38
CA LEU A 247 0.30 -19.82 6.74
C LEU A 247 -0.12 -21.29 6.83
N ASP A 248 0.82 -22.19 7.16
CA ASP A 248 0.56 -23.63 7.20
C ASP A 248 -0.40 -24.00 8.34
N LEU A 249 -1.55 -24.55 7.97
CA LEU A 249 -2.62 -24.97 8.88
C LEU A 249 -2.32 -26.32 9.55
N SER A 250 -1.27 -27.02 9.10
CA SER A 250 -0.75 -28.22 9.75
C SER A 250 -0.10 -27.92 11.12
N SER A 251 0.31 -26.66 11.35
CA SER A 251 0.87 -26.21 12.61
C SER A 251 -0.21 -26.08 13.69
N PRO A 252 0.01 -26.57 14.93
CA PRO A 252 -0.92 -26.35 16.03
C PRO A 252 -1.06 -24.86 16.40
N TYR A 253 -0.08 -24.03 16.04
CA TYR A 253 -0.06 -22.60 16.30
C TYR A 253 -0.62 -21.75 15.16
N ALA A 254 -1.17 -22.37 14.10
CA ALA A 254 -1.69 -21.63 12.94
C ALA A 254 -2.66 -20.49 13.34
N PRO A 255 -3.66 -20.68 14.22
CA PRO A 255 -4.54 -19.57 14.61
C PRO A 255 -3.82 -18.37 15.23
N LEU A 256 -2.74 -18.62 15.99
CA LEU A 256 -1.93 -17.56 16.60
C LEU A 256 -1.09 -16.84 15.54
N TRP A 257 -0.58 -17.54 14.53
CA TRP A 257 0.12 -16.92 13.41
C TRP A 257 -0.79 -16.00 12.61
N TYR A 258 -2.00 -16.45 12.25
CA TYR A 258 -2.97 -15.64 11.51
C TYR A 258 -3.37 -14.39 12.32
N LEU A 259 -3.60 -14.54 13.63
CA LEU A 259 -3.87 -13.41 14.51
C LEU A 259 -2.66 -12.46 14.64
N GLY A 260 -1.45 -13.01 14.83
CA GLY A 260 -0.22 -12.24 15.01
C GLY A 260 0.17 -11.43 13.77
N VAL A 261 0.13 -12.05 12.59
CA VAL A 261 0.35 -11.35 11.32
C VAL A 261 -0.76 -10.32 11.08
N GLY A 262 -2.02 -10.66 11.39
CA GLY A 262 -3.13 -9.69 11.34
C GLY A 262 -2.89 -8.47 12.25
N ALA A 263 -2.44 -8.69 13.48
CA ALA A 263 -2.10 -7.63 14.43
C ALA A 263 -0.91 -6.78 13.96
N LEU A 264 0.05 -7.35 13.23
CA LEU A 264 1.21 -6.64 12.69
C LEU A 264 0.85 -5.54 11.68
N HIS A 265 -0.34 -5.60 11.07
CA HIS A 265 -0.79 -4.57 10.13
C HIS A 265 -0.93 -3.19 10.78
N PHE A 266 -1.35 -3.15 12.06
CA PHE A 266 -1.54 -1.91 12.80
C PHE A 266 -0.21 -1.15 13.00
N PRO A 267 0.85 -1.72 13.59
CA PRO A 267 2.13 -1.04 13.71
C PRO A 267 2.76 -0.74 12.33
N CYS A 268 2.68 -1.65 11.35
CA CYS A 268 3.20 -1.39 9.99
C CYS A 268 2.57 -0.14 9.35
N PHE A 269 1.24 -0.04 9.41
CA PHE A 269 0.51 1.10 8.88
C PHE A 269 0.77 2.39 9.70
N PHE A 270 0.91 2.24 11.02
CA PHE A 270 1.20 3.35 11.92
C PHE A 270 2.58 3.98 11.70
N VAL A 271 3.62 3.18 11.36
CA VAL A 271 4.96 3.71 11.05
C VAL A 271 4.90 4.74 9.91
N PHE A 272 4.25 4.41 8.78
CA PHE A 272 4.11 5.37 7.68
C PHE A 272 3.24 6.57 8.05
N ALA A 273 2.18 6.36 8.82
CA ALA A 273 1.34 7.45 9.32
C ALA A 273 2.15 8.46 10.16
N LEU A 274 3.05 7.97 11.02
CA LEU A 274 3.95 8.80 11.81
C LEU A 274 4.94 9.58 10.93
N ILE A 275 5.54 8.93 9.93
CA ILE A 275 6.49 9.58 9.00
C ILE A 275 5.82 10.75 8.29
N ILE A 276 4.62 10.54 7.75
CA ILE A 276 3.87 11.59 7.03
C ILE A 276 3.47 12.72 7.98
N ARG A 277 3.02 12.39 9.20
CA ARG A 277 2.67 13.39 10.20
C ARG A 277 3.88 14.22 10.64
N ALA A 278 5.03 13.57 10.87
CA ALA A 278 6.27 14.23 11.23
C ALA A 278 6.75 15.18 10.11
N LYS A 279 6.74 14.71 8.86
CA LYS A 279 7.04 15.55 7.70
C LYS A 279 6.13 16.78 7.62
N ASN A 280 4.81 16.61 7.74
CA ASN A 280 3.87 17.71 7.64
C ASN A 280 4.06 18.74 8.76
N TYR A 281 4.40 18.29 9.97
CA TYR A 281 4.75 19.16 11.10
C TYR A 281 6.05 19.95 10.86
N LEU A 282 7.08 19.29 10.29
CA LEU A 282 8.35 19.96 9.97
C LEU A 282 8.16 21.02 8.87
N LEU A 283 7.41 20.69 7.82
CA LEU A 283 7.10 21.63 6.73
C LEU A 283 6.32 22.84 7.23
N SER A 284 5.30 22.66 8.08
CA SER A 284 4.54 23.80 8.61
C SER A 284 5.41 24.70 9.51
N THR A 285 6.30 24.11 10.30
CA THR A 285 7.24 24.85 11.16
C THR A 285 8.23 25.66 10.34
N LEU A 286 8.81 25.07 9.28
CA LEU A 286 9.74 25.76 8.37
C LEU A 286 9.08 26.92 7.63
N VAL A 287 7.85 26.73 7.14
CA VAL A 287 7.08 27.79 6.47
C VAL A 287 6.82 28.95 7.44
N HIS A 288 6.42 28.65 8.68
CA HIS A 288 6.19 29.69 9.69
C HIS A 288 7.48 30.46 10.04
N TYR A 289 8.59 29.75 10.20
CA TYR A 289 9.90 30.36 10.47
C TYR A 289 10.34 31.30 9.34
N ASN A 290 10.23 30.85 8.08
CA ASN A 290 10.60 31.67 6.91
C ASN A 290 9.71 32.92 6.79
N ALA A 291 8.41 32.80 7.06
CA ALA A 291 7.51 33.95 7.06
C ALA A 291 7.95 34.99 8.11
N GLN A 292 8.23 34.58 9.35
CA GLN A 292 8.65 35.51 10.40
C GLN A 292 10.00 36.20 10.10
N HIS A 293 10.94 35.52 9.46
CA HIS A 293 12.21 36.12 9.08
C HIS A 293 12.08 37.12 7.92
N GLN A 294 11.16 36.88 6.98
CA GLN A 294 10.91 37.80 5.88
C GLN A 294 10.28 39.12 6.35
N TYR A 295 9.45 39.09 7.40
CA TYR A 295 8.92 40.31 8.04
C TYR A 295 9.92 41.08 8.91
N ARG A 296 11.07 40.50 9.27
CA ARG A 296 12.13 41.19 10.03
C ARG A 296 13.15 41.91 9.15
N ILE A 297 13.14 41.67 7.84
CA ILE A 297 14.11 42.24 6.88
C ILE A 297 13.49 43.43 6.11
N ILE A 298 12.21 43.73 6.34
CA ILE A 298 11.47 44.88 5.80
C ILE A 298 11.25 45.87 6.94
#